data_AF-A0A165YG28-F1
#
_entry.id   AF-A0A165YG28-F1
#
_cell.length_a   1.000
_cell.length_b   1.000
_cell.length_c   1.000
_cell.angle_alpha   90.00
_cell.angle_beta   90.00
_cell.angle_gamma   90.00
#
_symmetry.space_group_name_H-M   'P 1'
#
loop_
_entity.id
_entity.type
_entity.pdbx_description
1 polymer ?
#
loop_
_entity_poly.entity_id
_entity_poly.type
_entity_poly.pdbx_seq_one_letter_code
_entity_poly.pdbx_strand_id
1 'polypeptide(L)'
;MTGLLYQLRNLAGSFDQDAPRLLNTWKVGLSLSSVILAVVVATTSHALTYEASPFGGPLSNLLITVPVIMGRMMAAIAQNVTRTLKPSITWLYSRGMSTRVLYIVIMAIRVITAPLRLPSFALNKLEWRVKVDQDDQARLVSAYMELIVEASDPKLLERAAASFSYVEWLERGGQGPESVDQLKKAWNRLTATDTSVRVHETLRVRIPPFIRYCAEMREEFSEDIMQSIIRTYPFSIRFPAEVLCASFGNGNFDLRPLATLPLGECLARVLCSYNQPGELGDRIRIFALAEKHCVDLLKERKENDVTRILSHVNQLDIIKSIIQHPHGFYSDIVSFIVKDRKHEFLAGINEFVKEVDQSKLHPVSLSRVFLVLASPPPTDIDLSPLINYLVRRRTYLIRRVTSETIISKTIISYLNTFGVSRISDSDAARQFLRICLEPNLRDIYALDLWELDNTEDVNRMRREAQTLLDTLDGRTTTPLPPAEDHHPASDSNTRYSRALSQTLSLPSSRPPSRTPLSSIL
;
A
#
# COMPACT_ATOMS: atom_id res chain seq x y z
N MET A 1 42.06 -36.45 -11.97
CA MET A 1 41.31 -37.28 -12.94
C MET A 1 42.20 -37.96 -13.98
N THR A 2 43.17 -37.26 -14.58
CA THR A 2 44.07 -37.80 -15.63
C THR A 2 44.82 -39.07 -15.22
N GLY A 3 45.35 -39.14 -14.00
CA GLY A 3 46.03 -40.35 -13.50
C GLY A 3 45.12 -41.58 -13.39
N LEU A 4 43.87 -41.39 -13.01
CA LEU A 4 42.88 -42.48 -12.85
C LEU A 4 42.39 -42.97 -14.22
N LEU A 5 42.16 -42.06 -15.17
CA LEU A 5 41.86 -42.42 -16.57
C LEU A 5 43.04 -43.13 -17.24
N TYR A 6 44.27 -42.75 -16.91
CA TYR A 6 45.46 -43.42 -17.40
C TYR A 6 45.58 -44.85 -16.83
N GLN A 7 45.34 -45.04 -15.54
CA GLN A 7 45.29 -46.36 -14.91
C GLN A 7 44.19 -47.25 -15.50
N LEU A 8 42.99 -46.71 -15.73
CA LEU A 8 41.88 -47.42 -16.38
C LEU A 8 42.22 -47.87 -17.81
N ARG A 9 42.91 -47.01 -18.57
CA ARG A 9 43.39 -47.35 -19.92
C ARG A 9 44.45 -48.45 -19.88
N ASN A 10 45.42 -48.34 -18.97
CA ASN A 10 46.48 -49.34 -18.82
C ASN A 10 45.93 -50.69 -18.37
N LEU A 11 44.96 -50.69 -17.44
CA LEU A 11 44.27 -51.90 -16.98
C LEU A 11 43.42 -52.51 -18.09
N ALA A 12 42.73 -51.71 -18.90
CA ALA A 12 41.97 -52.22 -20.04
C ALA A 12 42.87 -52.90 -21.09
N GLY A 13 44.11 -52.41 -21.26
CA GLY A 13 45.09 -52.96 -22.19
C GLY A 13 45.92 -54.13 -21.64
N SER A 14 45.78 -54.49 -20.37
CA SER A 14 46.54 -55.60 -19.77
C SER A 14 45.83 -56.96 -19.85
N PHE A 15 44.61 -57.01 -20.40
CA PHE A 15 43.89 -58.26 -20.62
C PHE A 15 44.21 -58.84 -22.00
N ASP A 16 44.41 -60.16 -22.09
CA ASP A 16 44.67 -60.86 -23.36
C ASP A 16 43.48 -60.81 -24.34
N GLN A 17 42.28 -60.56 -23.83
CA GLN A 17 41.07 -60.33 -24.63
C GLN A 17 40.59 -58.89 -24.42
N ASP A 18 40.04 -58.29 -25.48
CA ASP A 18 39.45 -56.96 -25.42
C ASP A 18 38.46 -56.87 -24.25
N ALA A 19 38.67 -55.89 -23.36
CA ALA A 19 37.80 -55.61 -22.22
C ALA A 19 36.87 -54.42 -22.56
N PRO A 20 35.81 -54.60 -23.38
CA PRO A 20 35.03 -53.51 -23.94
C PRO A 20 34.36 -52.64 -22.88
N ARG A 21 34.01 -53.23 -21.73
CA ARG A 21 33.43 -52.50 -20.59
C ARG A 21 34.41 -51.46 -20.03
N LEU A 22 35.67 -51.85 -19.78
CA LEU A 22 36.69 -50.94 -19.26
C LEU A 22 37.05 -49.85 -20.27
N LEU A 23 37.14 -50.20 -21.55
CA LEU A 23 37.42 -49.23 -22.61
C LEU A 23 36.29 -48.21 -22.77
N ASN A 24 35.03 -48.65 -22.69
CA ASN A 24 33.87 -47.76 -22.73
C ASN A 24 33.81 -46.85 -21.50
N THR A 25 34.07 -47.38 -20.30
CA THR A 25 34.17 -46.57 -19.08
C THR A 25 35.27 -45.52 -19.18
N TRP A 26 36.44 -45.88 -19.72
CA TRP A 26 37.52 -44.93 -19.98
C TRP A 26 37.10 -43.82 -20.96
N LYS A 27 36.45 -44.17 -22.08
CA LYS A 27 35.94 -43.19 -23.07
C LYS A 27 34.94 -42.23 -22.45
N VAL A 28 33.98 -42.73 -21.65
CA VAL A 28 32.99 -41.90 -20.95
C VAL A 28 33.68 -40.98 -19.94
N GLY A 29 34.63 -41.50 -19.15
CA GLY A 29 35.39 -40.71 -18.20
C GLY A 29 36.24 -39.62 -18.86
N LEU A 30 36.84 -39.91 -20.01
CA LEU A 30 37.57 -38.91 -20.81
C LEU A 30 36.63 -37.83 -21.36
N SER A 31 35.46 -38.21 -21.86
CA SER A 31 34.44 -37.29 -22.35
C SER A 31 33.97 -36.34 -21.24
N LEU A 32 33.57 -36.88 -20.08
CA LEU A 32 33.16 -36.09 -18.92
C LEU A 32 34.28 -35.16 -18.42
N SER A 33 35.52 -35.66 -18.34
CA SER A 33 36.67 -34.83 -17.94
C SER A 33 36.92 -33.69 -18.93
N SER A 34 36.73 -33.93 -20.24
CA SER A 34 36.87 -32.92 -21.27
C SER A 34 35.79 -31.84 -21.18
N VAL A 35 34.53 -32.25 -20.96
CA VAL A 35 33.40 -31.32 -20.76
C VAL A 35 33.63 -30.45 -19.54
N ILE A 36 34.04 -31.02 -18.41
CA ILE A 36 34.35 -30.26 -17.18
C ILE A 36 35.48 -29.26 -17.46
N LEU A 37 36.55 -29.67 -18.14
CA LEU A 37 37.65 -28.78 -18.50
C LEU A 37 37.16 -27.64 -19.40
N ALA A 38 36.33 -27.93 -20.40
CA ALA A 38 35.75 -26.91 -21.29
C ALA A 38 34.89 -25.91 -20.51
N VAL A 39 34.06 -26.37 -19.57
CA VAL A 39 33.26 -25.50 -18.69
C VAL A 39 34.15 -24.65 -17.78
N VAL A 40 35.20 -25.21 -17.18
CA VAL A 40 36.16 -24.46 -16.36
C VAL A 40 36.87 -23.40 -17.19
N VAL A 41 37.32 -23.73 -18.41
CA VAL A 41 37.96 -22.76 -19.31
C VAL A 41 36.98 -21.68 -19.74
N ALA A 42 35.74 -22.03 -20.09
CA ALA A 42 34.71 -21.06 -20.47
C ALA A 42 34.37 -20.11 -19.33
N THR A 43 34.10 -20.63 -18.12
CA THR A 43 33.78 -19.82 -16.93
C THR A 43 34.96 -18.97 -16.49
N THR A 44 36.19 -19.50 -16.53
CA THR A 44 37.40 -18.72 -16.25
C THR A 44 37.61 -17.62 -17.29
N SER A 45 37.41 -17.92 -18.58
CA SER A 45 37.55 -16.92 -19.66
C SER A 45 36.50 -15.82 -19.54
N HIS A 46 35.27 -16.18 -19.15
CA HIS A 46 34.21 -15.24 -18.84
C HIS A 46 34.57 -14.38 -17.62
N ALA A 47 35.10 -14.98 -16.55
CA ALA A 47 35.56 -14.26 -15.36
C ALA A 47 36.73 -13.29 -15.63
N LEU A 48 37.58 -13.63 -16.60
CA LEU A 48 38.70 -12.79 -17.00
C LEU A 48 38.24 -11.60 -17.86
N THR A 49 37.24 -11.82 -18.74
CA THR A 49 36.75 -10.83 -19.72
C THR A 49 35.80 -9.79 -19.11
N TYR A 50 34.95 -10.18 -18.16
CA TYR A 50 33.92 -9.32 -17.58
C TYR A 50 34.25 -8.93 -16.13
N GLU A 51 34.18 -7.64 -15.81
CA GLU A 51 34.51 -7.12 -14.48
C GLU A 51 33.55 -7.61 -13.39
N ALA A 52 32.25 -7.70 -13.70
CA ALA A 52 31.21 -8.20 -12.80
C ALA A 52 30.81 -9.66 -13.11
N SER A 53 31.77 -10.51 -13.46
CA SER A 53 31.43 -11.91 -13.70
C SER A 53 31.03 -12.62 -12.39
N PRO A 54 29.94 -13.41 -12.37
CA PRO A 54 29.54 -14.20 -11.20
C PRO A 54 30.55 -15.30 -10.83
N PHE A 55 31.51 -15.59 -11.71
CA PHE A 55 32.60 -16.55 -11.52
C PHE A 55 33.90 -15.88 -11.04
N GLY A 56 33.89 -14.56 -10.80
CA GLY A 56 35.03 -13.82 -10.28
C GLY A 56 35.31 -14.18 -8.82
N GLY A 57 36.53 -14.59 -8.49
CA GLY A 57 36.95 -14.94 -7.14
C GLY A 57 38.45 -14.74 -6.90
N PRO A 58 38.96 -15.11 -5.71
CA PRO A 58 40.38 -14.93 -5.36
C PRO A 58 41.34 -15.58 -6.37
N LEU A 59 40.95 -16.72 -6.95
CA LEU A 59 41.72 -17.45 -7.97
C LEU A 59 41.76 -16.73 -9.32
N SER A 60 40.65 -16.17 -9.81
CA SER A 60 40.64 -15.41 -11.07
C SER A 60 41.46 -14.11 -10.92
N ASN A 61 41.39 -13.48 -9.75
CA ASN A 61 42.25 -12.33 -9.44
C ASN A 61 43.73 -12.74 -9.44
N LEU A 62 44.09 -13.86 -8.81
CA LEU A 62 45.46 -14.35 -8.80
C LEU A 62 45.97 -14.71 -10.20
N LEU A 63 45.12 -15.33 -11.03
CA LEU A 63 45.41 -15.64 -12.44
C LEU A 63 45.62 -14.40 -13.32
N ILE A 64 45.12 -13.22 -12.92
CA ILE A 64 45.41 -11.94 -13.58
C ILE A 64 46.65 -11.30 -12.96
N THR A 65 46.72 -11.24 -11.64
CA THR A 65 47.76 -10.54 -10.90
C THR A 65 49.14 -11.15 -11.12
N VAL A 66 49.26 -12.48 -11.14
CA VAL A 66 50.55 -13.16 -11.31
C VAL A 66 51.16 -12.87 -12.69
N PRO A 67 50.44 -13.05 -13.82
CA PRO A 67 50.95 -12.63 -15.12
C PRO A 67 51.27 -11.15 -15.20
N VAL A 68 50.45 -10.25 -14.61
CA VAL A 68 50.73 -8.79 -14.60
C VAL A 68 52.04 -8.48 -13.88
N ILE A 69 52.24 -9.03 -12.69
CA ILE A 69 53.46 -8.84 -11.90
C ILE A 69 54.67 -9.41 -12.66
N MET A 70 54.53 -10.62 -13.18
CA MET A 70 55.59 -11.29 -13.94
C MET A 70 55.93 -10.51 -15.22
N GLY A 71 54.93 -10.00 -15.95
CA GLY A 71 55.13 -9.16 -17.14
C GLY A 71 55.86 -7.86 -16.83
N ARG A 72 55.53 -7.18 -15.73
CA ARG A 72 56.24 -5.96 -15.29
C ARG A 72 57.69 -6.27 -14.91
N MET A 73 57.93 -7.37 -14.20
CA MET A 73 59.27 -7.82 -13.84
C MET A 73 60.10 -8.17 -15.08
N MET A 74 59.53 -8.91 -16.04
CA MET A 74 60.20 -9.28 -17.29
C MET A 74 60.48 -8.06 -18.17
N ALA A 75 59.58 -7.09 -18.22
CA ALA A 75 59.81 -5.82 -18.91
C ALA A 75 60.97 -5.03 -18.28
N ALA A 76 61.03 -4.95 -16.95
CA ALA A 76 62.13 -4.31 -16.22
C ALA A 76 63.47 -5.01 -16.47
N ILE A 77 63.49 -6.36 -16.46
CA ILE A 77 64.69 -7.15 -16.79
C ILE A 77 65.11 -6.89 -18.24
N ALA A 78 64.18 -6.92 -19.18
CA ALA A 78 64.47 -6.65 -20.59
C ALA A 78 65.03 -5.23 -20.80
N GLN A 79 64.51 -4.23 -20.09
CA GLN A 79 64.99 -2.85 -20.12
C GLN A 79 66.39 -2.73 -19.50
N ASN A 80 66.67 -3.47 -18.44
CA ASN A 80 67.98 -3.47 -17.81
C ASN A 80 69.03 -4.14 -18.73
N VAL A 81 68.67 -5.26 -19.36
CA VAL A 81 69.53 -5.95 -20.34
C VAL A 81 69.82 -5.07 -21.55
N THR A 82 68.82 -4.38 -22.11
CA THR A 82 69.06 -3.45 -23.23
C THR A 82 69.90 -2.25 -22.81
N ARG A 83 69.74 -1.73 -21.59
CA ARG A 83 70.57 -0.65 -21.06
C ARG A 83 72.04 -1.08 -20.92
N THR A 84 72.29 -2.29 -20.43
CA THR A 84 73.64 -2.84 -20.26
C THR A 84 74.30 -3.15 -21.60
N LEU A 85 73.55 -3.60 -22.60
CA LEU A 85 74.09 -3.94 -23.92
C LEU A 85 74.29 -2.72 -24.84
N LYS A 86 73.61 -1.60 -24.57
CA LYS A 86 73.68 -0.38 -25.40
C LYS A 86 75.11 0.13 -25.62
N PRO A 87 75.99 0.24 -24.59
CA PRO A 87 77.37 0.69 -24.75
C PRO A 87 78.19 -0.26 -25.63
N SER A 88 78.01 -1.57 -25.44
CA SER A 88 78.68 -2.63 -26.22
C SER A 88 78.27 -2.60 -27.70
N ILE A 89 76.99 -2.32 -27.98
CA ILE A 89 76.47 -2.17 -29.34
C ILE A 89 77.07 -0.93 -30.02
N THR A 90 77.14 0.21 -29.33
CA THR A 90 77.80 1.42 -29.85
C THR A 90 79.30 1.24 -30.05
N TRP A 91 79.95 0.50 -29.16
CA TRP A 91 81.38 0.17 -29.28
C TRP A 91 81.63 -0.71 -30.52
N LEU A 92 80.81 -1.74 -30.75
CA LEU A 92 80.90 -2.60 -31.94
C LEU A 92 80.67 -1.81 -33.24
N TYR A 93 79.74 -0.86 -33.23
CA TYR A 93 79.50 0.03 -34.37
C TYR A 93 80.72 0.93 -34.68
N SER A 94 81.37 1.47 -33.65
CA SER A 94 82.56 2.32 -33.81
C SER A 94 83.79 1.59 -34.36
N ARG A 95 83.80 0.26 -34.32
CA ARG A 95 84.93 -0.59 -34.75
C ARG A 95 84.82 -1.05 -36.21
N GLY A 96 83.94 -0.44 -37.00
CA GLY A 96 83.80 -0.70 -38.43
C GLY A 96 83.02 -1.97 -38.78
N MET A 97 82.26 -2.52 -37.81
CA MET A 97 81.41 -3.69 -38.07
C MET A 97 80.31 -3.33 -39.08
N SER A 98 80.16 -4.13 -40.14
CA SER A 98 79.17 -3.91 -41.20
C SER A 98 77.76 -3.77 -40.62
N THR A 99 77.00 -2.81 -41.14
CA THR A 99 75.60 -2.54 -40.76
C THR A 99 74.71 -3.78 -40.84
N ARG A 100 75.02 -4.71 -41.76
CA ARG A 100 74.30 -5.99 -41.91
C ARG A 100 74.51 -6.91 -40.70
N VAL A 101 75.73 -6.97 -40.15
CA VAL A 101 76.04 -7.82 -38.98
C VAL A 101 75.38 -7.25 -37.73
N LEU A 102 75.42 -5.92 -37.55
CA LEU A 102 74.75 -5.26 -36.44
C LEU A 102 73.23 -5.51 -36.47
N TYR A 103 72.62 -5.45 -37.65
CA TYR A 103 71.20 -5.73 -37.84
C TYR A 103 70.85 -7.18 -37.44
N ILE A 104 71.66 -8.16 -37.83
CA ILE A 104 71.46 -9.57 -37.46
C ILE A 104 71.55 -9.75 -35.94
N VAL A 105 72.52 -9.12 -35.27
CA VAL A 105 72.66 -9.18 -33.80
C VAL A 105 71.46 -8.56 -33.10
N ILE A 106 70.99 -7.39 -33.56
CA ILE A 106 69.79 -6.75 -33.01
C ILE A 106 68.54 -7.62 -33.20
N MET A 107 68.40 -8.25 -34.38
CA MET A 107 67.28 -9.14 -34.66
C MET A 107 67.34 -10.42 -33.81
N ALA A 108 68.53 -11.01 -33.62
CA ALA A 108 68.72 -12.15 -32.73
C ALA A 108 68.33 -11.80 -31.28
N ILE A 109 68.76 -10.64 -30.77
CA ILE A 109 68.37 -10.15 -29.44
C ILE A 109 66.84 -9.95 -29.36
N ARG A 110 66.21 -9.41 -30.42
CA ARG A 110 64.75 -9.23 -30.47
C ARG A 110 64.01 -10.57 -30.46
N VAL A 111 64.48 -11.58 -31.17
CA VAL A 111 63.89 -12.93 -31.19
C VAL A 111 64.07 -13.61 -29.84
N ILE A 112 65.26 -13.54 -29.24
CA ILE A 112 65.54 -14.13 -27.92
C ILE A 112 64.72 -13.45 -26.81
N THR A 113 64.48 -12.15 -26.92
CA THR A 113 63.67 -11.39 -25.95
C THR A 113 62.17 -11.40 -26.26
N ALA A 114 61.73 -11.92 -27.41
CA ALA A 114 60.31 -11.95 -27.81
C ALA A 114 59.43 -12.79 -26.87
N PRO A 115 59.83 -13.99 -26.40
CA PRO A 115 59.05 -14.77 -25.42
C PRO A 115 58.84 -14.02 -24.10
N LEU A 116 59.75 -13.11 -23.74
CA LEU A 116 59.67 -12.29 -22.53
C LEU A 116 58.74 -11.08 -22.72
N ARG A 117 58.50 -10.65 -23.97
CA ARG A 117 57.62 -9.51 -24.32
C ARG A 117 56.20 -9.91 -24.71
N LEU A 118 55.99 -11.15 -25.15
CA LEU A 118 54.66 -11.66 -25.50
C LEU A 118 53.65 -11.60 -24.34
N PRO A 119 54.01 -11.95 -23.08
CA PRO A 119 53.12 -11.77 -21.94
C PRO A 119 52.77 -10.30 -21.71
N SER A 120 53.73 -9.38 -21.78
CA SER A 120 53.45 -7.94 -21.63
C SER A 120 52.53 -7.38 -22.71
N PHE A 121 52.57 -7.92 -23.94
CA PHE A 121 51.67 -7.51 -25.02
C PHE A 121 50.25 -8.08 -24.84
N ALA A 122 50.13 -9.32 -24.38
CA ALA A 122 48.85 -9.91 -23.99
C ALA A 122 48.23 -9.20 -22.77
N LEU A 123 49.07 -8.69 -21.87
CA LEU A 123 48.66 -7.93 -20.69
C LEU A 123 48.22 -6.50 -20.99
N ASN A 124 48.83 -5.82 -21.97
CA ASN A 124 48.27 -4.55 -22.47
C ASN A 124 46.89 -4.75 -23.14
N LYS A 125 46.62 -5.95 -23.66
CA LYS A 125 45.27 -6.33 -24.12
C LYS A 125 44.27 -6.64 -22.99
N LEU A 126 44.68 -6.70 -21.71
CA LEU A 126 43.72 -6.80 -20.60
C LEU A 126 42.92 -5.50 -20.37
N GLU A 127 43.26 -4.40 -21.06
CA GLU A 127 42.38 -3.22 -21.16
C GLU A 127 41.05 -3.52 -21.88
N TRP A 128 40.91 -4.69 -22.53
CA TRP A 128 39.64 -5.18 -23.10
C TRP A 128 38.66 -5.72 -22.07
N ARG A 129 38.98 -5.67 -20.76
CA ARG A 129 37.97 -5.92 -19.74
C ARG A 129 36.80 -5.00 -20.01
N VAL A 130 35.65 -5.59 -20.33
CA VAL A 130 34.40 -4.86 -20.46
C VAL A 130 34.10 -4.39 -19.05
N LYS A 131 34.49 -3.13 -18.79
CA LYS A 131 34.13 -2.45 -17.57
C LYS A 131 32.61 -2.39 -17.56
N VAL A 132 32.03 -2.69 -16.41
CA VAL A 132 30.63 -2.35 -16.22
C VAL A 132 30.57 -0.84 -16.34
N ASP A 133 29.78 -0.35 -17.29
CA ASP A 133 29.58 1.08 -17.46
C ASP A 133 28.89 1.62 -16.20
N GLN A 134 29.69 2.10 -15.26
CA GLN A 134 29.21 2.64 -13.99
C GLN A 134 28.50 3.98 -14.18
N ASP A 135 28.62 4.60 -15.36
CA ASP A 135 27.93 5.84 -15.69
C ASP A 135 26.45 5.57 -16.03
N ASP A 136 26.10 4.36 -16.47
CA ASP A 136 24.72 3.94 -16.73
C ASP A 136 24.10 3.25 -15.49
N GLN A 137 23.87 4.05 -14.45
CA GLN A 137 23.33 3.56 -13.18
C GLN A 137 21.93 2.92 -13.31
N ALA A 138 21.15 3.28 -14.33
CA ALA A 138 19.86 2.65 -14.61
C ALA A 138 20.03 1.19 -15.02
N ARG A 139 21.03 0.89 -15.88
CA ARG A 139 21.40 -0.49 -16.23
C ARG A 139 21.89 -1.29 -15.03
N LEU A 140 22.62 -0.68 -14.10
CA LEU A 140 23.05 -1.37 -12.87
C LEU A 140 21.87 -1.83 -12.03
N VAL A 141 20.88 -0.97 -11.82
CA VAL A 141 19.66 -1.32 -11.06
C VAL A 141 18.86 -2.41 -11.77
N SER A 142 18.75 -2.32 -13.09
CA SER A 142 18.10 -3.33 -13.93
C SER A 142 18.79 -4.70 -13.82
N ALA A 143 20.10 -4.75 -14.04
CA ALA A 143 20.90 -5.97 -13.90
C ALA A 143 20.83 -6.55 -12.48
N TYR A 144 20.81 -5.68 -11.46
CA TYR A 144 20.65 -6.11 -10.07
C TYR A 144 19.31 -6.79 -9.82
N MET A 145 18.21 -6.25 -10.36
CA MET A 145 16.90 -6.88 -10.29
C MET A 145 16.83 -8.19 -11.07
N GLU A 146 17.47 -8.28 -12.24
CA GLU A 146 17.58 -9.54 -12.99
C GLU A 146 18.30 -10.63 -12.18
N LEU A 147 19.40 -10.28 -11.52
CA LEU A 147 20.11 -11.20 -10.63
C LEU A 147 19.24 -11.67 -9.45
N ILE A 148 18.40 -10.79 -8.91
CA ILE A 148 17.41 -11.18 -7.88
C ILE A 148 16.43 -12.19 -8.45
N VAL A 149 15.90 -11.95 -9.66
CA VAL A 149 14.92 -12.83 -10.31
C VAL A 149 15.50 -14.23 -10.56
N GLU A 150 16.75 -14.33 -11.00
CA GLU A 150 17.42 -15.60 -11.29
C GLU A 150 17.94 -16.34 -10.04
N ALA A 151 18.11 -15.63 -8.92
CA ALA A 151 18.68 -16.21 -7.72
C ALA A 151 17.78 -17.29 -7.11
N SER A 152 18.32 -18.50 -7.00
CA SER A 152 17.65 -19.64 -6.36
C SER A 152 18.04 -19.86 -4.90
N ASP A 153 19.18 -19.29 -4.45
CA ASP A 153 19.66 -19.44 -3.06
C ASP A 153 19.01 -18.41 -2.14
N PRO A 154 18.22 -18.84 -1.12
CA PRO A 154 17.60 -17.93 -0.16
C PRO A 154 18.59 -17.02 0.59
N LYS A 155 19.84 -17.47 0.80
CA LYS A 155 20.87 -16.64 1.48
C LYS A 155 21.36 -15.50 0.59
N LEU A 156 21.41 -15.71 -0.73
CA LEU A 156 21.72 -14.65 -1.68
C LEU A 156 20.59 -13.63 -1.73
N LEU A 157 19.33 -14.09 -1.71
CA LEU A 157 18.16 -13.22 -1.66
C LEU A 157 18.08 -12.40 -0.37
N GLU A 158 18.48 -12.95 0.79
CA GLU A 158 18.57 -12.18 2.04
C GLU A 158 19.58 -11.02 1.94
N ARG A 159 20.75 -11.28 1.35
CA ARG A 159 21.74 -10.24 1.08
C ARG A 159 21.25 -9.24 0.05
N ALA A 160 20.57 -9.70 -0.99
CA ALA A 160 20.05 -8.84 -2.04
C ALA A 160 18.93 -7.93 -1.51
N ALA A 161 18.00 -8.45 -0.72
CA ALA A 161 16.98 -7.67 -0.05
C ALA A 161 17.57 -6.57 0.84
N ALA A 162 18.69 -6.86 1.52
CA ALA A 162 19.40 -5.90 2.35
C ALA A 162 20.07 -4.75 1.57
N SER A 163 20.29 -4.90 0.27
CA SER A 163 20.84 -3.82 -0.58
C SER A 163 19.78 -3.18 -1.48
N PHE A 164 18.60 -3.78 -1.65
CA PHE A 164 17.57 -3.33 -2.58
C PHE A 164 16.84 -2.04 -2.14
N SER A 165 16.94 -0.93 -2.88
CA SER A 165 16.31 0.35 -2.53
C SER A 165 15.27 0.79 -3.56
N TYR A 166 14.02 1.01 -3.11
CA TYR A 166 12.96 1.58 -3.96
C TYR A 166 13.24 3.02 -4.39
N VAL A 167 13.91 3.81 -3.54
CA VAL A 167 14.28 5.19 -3.85
C VAL A 167 15.33 5.25 -4.96
N GLU A 168 16.38 4.44 -4.84
CA GLU A 168 17.45 4.36 -5.84
C GLU A 168 16.93 3.85 -7.19
N TRP A 169 15.96 2.92 -7.14
CA TRP A 169 15.26 2.47 -8.34
C TRP A 169 14.47 3.61 -9.01
N LEU A 170 13.74 4.41 -8.23
CA LEU A 170 12.95 5.52 -8.76
C LEU A 170 13.83 6.63 -9.35
N GLU A 171 14.84 7.07 -8.60
CA GLU A 171 15.81 8.11 -8.99
C GLU A 171 16.51 7.81 -10.33
N ARG A 172 16.72 6.53 -10.63
CA ARG A 172 17.44 6.06 -11.82
C ARG A 172 16.52 5.77 -13.01
N GLY A 173 15.32 6.37 -13.02
CA GLY A 173 14.38 6.25 -14.14
C GLY A 173 13.49 5.02 -14.07
N GLY A 174 13.24 4.50 -12.86
CA GLY A 174 12.47 3.26 -12.63
C GLY A 174 11.02 3.28 -13.15
N GLN A 175 10.48 4.44 -13.53
CA GLN A 175 9.06 4.54 -13.94
C GLN A 175 8.76 3.99 -15.34
N GLY A 176 9.77 3.63 -16.13
CA GLY A 176 9.55 3.00 -17.44
C GLY A 176 8.80 1.66 -17.32
N PRO A 177 7.90 1.31 -18.26
CA PRO A 177 7.11 0.07 -18.18
C PRO A 177 7.96 -1.20 -17.97
N GLU A 178 9.11 -1.27 -18.63
CA GLU A 178 10.06 -2.38 -18.49
C GLU A 178 10.68 -2.44 -17.08
N SER A 179 11.07 -1.29 -16.52
CA SER A 179 11.65 -1.24 -15.18
C SER A 179 10.63 -1.55 -14.08
N VAL A 180 9.38 -1.13 -14.27
CA VAL A 180 8.25 -1.51 -13.40
C VAL A 180 8.00 -3.02 -13.45
N ASP A 181 8.05 -3.65 -14.63
CA ASP A 181 7.91 -5.10 -14.78
C ASP A 181 9.07 -5.87 -14.12
N GLN A 182 10.31 -5.40 -14.30
CA GLN A 182 11.48 -5.94 -13.61
C GLN A 182 11.35 -5.83 -12.09
N LEU A 183 10.89 -4.69 -11.59
CA LEU A 183 10.63 -4.50 -10.15
C LEU A 183 9.59 -5.51 -9.64
N LYS A 184 8.49 -5.72 -10.37
CA LYS A 184 7.46 -6.71 -10.01
C LYS A 184 8.05 -8.11 -9.96
N LYS A 185 8.84 -8.51 -10.96
CA LYS A 185 9.49 -9.84 -11.00
C LYS A 185 10.45 -10.02 -9.83
N ALA A 186 11.32 -9.02 -9.58
CA ALA A 186 12.26 -9.06 -8.46
C ALA A 186 11.52 -9.12 -7.11
N TRP A 187 10.47 -8.32 -6.94
CA TRP A 187 9.64 -8.33 -5.74
C TRP A 187 8.96 -9.68 -5.53
N ASN A 188 8.32 -10.25 -6.56
CA ASN A 188 7.69 -11.57 -6.51
C ASN A 188 8.68 -12.67 -6.10
N ARG A 189 9.92 -12.59 -6.58
CA ARG A 189 10.97 -13.54 -6.20
C ARG A 189 11.38 -13.37 -4.75
N LEU A 190 11.54 -12.13 -4.28
CA LEU A 190 11.90 -11.82 -2.89
C LEU A 190 10.76 -12.09 -1.91
N THR A 191 9.51 -12.12 -2.35
CA THR A 191 8.34 -12.44 -1.52
C THR A 191 7.81 -13.86 -1.71
N ALA A 192 8.51 -14.68 -2.49
CA ALA A 192 8.18 -16.09 -2.69
C ALA A 192 8.22 -16.89 -1.37
N THR A 193 7.47 -17.98 -1.30
CA THR A 193 7.27 -18.76 -0.07
C THR A 193 8.53 -19.45 0.46
N ASP A 194 9.56 -19.64 -0.38
CA ASP A 194 10.86 -20.21 -0.03
C ASP A 194 11.84 -19.18 0.55
N THR A 195 11.47 -17.89 0.58
CA THR A 195 12.30 -16.82 1.14
C THR A 195 12.05 -16.63 2.64
N SER A 196 13.05 -16.11 3.35
CA SER A 196 12.96 -15.95 4.80
C SER A 196 12.02 -14.80 5.18
N VAL A 197 11.36 -14.92 6.34
CA VAL A 197 10.53 -13.84 6.93
C VAL A 197 11.31 -12.53 7.06
N ARG A 198 12.63 -12.61 7.25
CA ARG A 198 13.51 -11.44 7.35
C ARG A 198 13.59 -10.66 6.03
N VAL A 199 13.54 -11.32 4.88
CA VAL A 199 13.48 -10.67 3.57
C VAL A 199 12.21 -9.83 3.48
N HIS A 200 11.06 -10.43 3.81
CA HIS A 200 9.77 -9.75 3.73
C HIS A 200 9.71 -8.54 4.66
N GLU A 201 10.23 -8.68 5.88
CA GLU A 201 10.30 -7.57 6.84
C GLU A 201 11.27 -6.47 6.36
N THR A 202 12.38 -6.85 5.73
CA THR A 202 13.33 -5.87 5.16
C THR A 202 12.68 -5.03 4.07
N LEU A 203 11.93 -5.65 3.15
CA LEU A 203 11.20 -4.93 2.11
C LEU A 203 10.11 -4.03 2.72
N ARG A 204 9.38 -4.57 3.70
CA ARG A 204 8.34 -3.85 4.43
C ARG A 204 8.87 -2.56 5.06
N VAL A 205 10.00 -2.63 5.76
CA VAL A 205 10.63 -1.48 6.44
C VAL A 205 11.09 -0.39 5.45
N ARG A 206 11.32 -0.73 4.17
CA ARG A 206 11.75 0.22 3.14
C ARG A 206 10.60 1.00 2.49
N ILE A 207 9.35 0.56 2.64
CA ILE A 207 8.21 1.25 2.04
C ILE A 207 7.95 2.64 2.66
N PRO A 208 7.94 2.84 3.99
CA PRO A 208 7.69 4.17 4.54
C PRO A 208 8.73 5.23 4.13
N PRO A 209 10.06 4.95 4.12
CA PRO A 209 11.05 5.86 3.56
C PRO A 209 10.81 6.16 2.07
N PHE A 210 10.39 5.17 1.29
CA PHE A 210 10.04 5.37 -0.12
C PHE A 210 8.83 6.29 -0.31
N ILE A 211 7.75 6.09 0.46
CA ILE A 211 6.58 6.98 0.44
C ILE A 211 7.00 8.41 0.80
N ARG A 212 7.85 8.57 1.84
CA ARG A 212 8.36 9.89 2.24
C ARG A 212 9.14 10.56 1.12
N TYR A 213 10.07 9.84 0.50
CA TYR A 213 10.85 10.33 -0.63
C TYR A 213 9.94 10.82 -1.76
N CYS A 214 8.97 10.00 -2.19
CA CYS A 214 8.01 10.36 -3.23
C CYS A 214 7.18 11.60 -2.87
N ALA A 215 6.78 11.74 -1.60
CA ALA A 215 6.06 12.91 -1.11
C ALA A 215 6.91 14.19 -1.12
N GLU A 216 8.19 14.10 -0.76
CA GLU A 216 9.13 15.23 -0.74
C GLU A 216 9.51 15.69 -2.16
N MET A 217 9.83 14.72 -3.03
CA MET A 217 10.24 14.96 -4.42
C MET A 217 9.08 15.25 -5.36
N ARG A 218 7.84 15.08 -4.88
CA ARG A 218 6.60 15.23 -5.67
C ARG A 218 6.58 14.29 -6.87
N GLU A 219 7.15 13.10 -6.70
CA GLU A 219 7.20 12.06 -7.72
C GLU A 219 6.06 11.07 -7.49
N GLU A 220 5.17 10.98 -8.48
CA GLU A 220 4.14 9.95 -8.51
C GLU A 220 4.79 8.62 -8.90
N PHE A 221 4.52 7.55 -8.17
CA PHE A 221 4.90 6.21 -8.60
C PHE A 221 3.73 5.53 -9.30
N SER A 222 4.04 4.65 -10.25
CA SER A 222 3.04 3.99 -11.10
C SER A 222 1.92 3.29 -10.30
N GLU A 223 0.67 3.46 -10.74
CA GLU A 223 -0.49 2.75 -10.18
C GLU A 223 -0.28 1.22 -10.20
N ASP A 224 0.48 0.71 -11.17
CA ASP A 224 0.86 -0.70 -11.23
C ASP A 224 1.63 -1.17 -9.99
N ILE A 225 2.52 -0.34 -9.45
CA ILE A 225 3.28 -0.63 -8.23
C ILE A 225 2.35 -0.56 -7.03
N MET A 226 1.43 0.41 -7.04
CA MET A 226 0.40 0.50 -6.02
C MET A 226 -0.41 -0.80 -5.92
N GLN A 227 -0.84 -1.33 -7.07
CA GLN A 227 -1.66 -2.54 -7.15
C GLN A 227 -0.88 -3.82 -6.85
N SER A 228 0.30 -3.98 -7.43
CA SER A 228 1.05 -5.25 -7.38
C SER A 228 1.88 -5.42 -6.10
N ILE A 229 2.42 -4.32 -5.56
CA ILE A 229 3.35 -4.37 -4.43
C ILE A 229 2.69 -3.78 -3.19
N ILE A 230 2.28 -2.51 -3.25
CA ILE A 230 1.85 -1.78 -2.05
C ILE A 230 0.58 -2.36 -1.43
N ARG A 231 -0.39 -2.77 -2.24
CA ARG A 231 -1.64 -3.35 -1.75
C ARG A 231 -1.48 -4.69 -1.03
N THR A 232 -0.35 -5.37 -1.18
CA THR A 232 -0.05 -6.63 -0.50
C THR A 232 0.41 -6.41 0.95
N TYR A 233 0.85 -5.19 1.30
CA TYR A 233 1.29 -4.87 2.65
C TYR A 233 0.11 -4.63 3.61
N PRO A 234 0.36 -4.76 4.93
CA PRO A 234 -0.61 -4.42 5.96
C PRO A 234 -1.13 -2.98 5.81
N PHE A 235 -2.33 -2.75 6.34
CA PHE A 235 -3.02 -1.45 6.26
C PHE A 235 -2.15 -0.29 6.76
N SER A 236 -1.32 -0.50 7.77
CA SER A 236 -0.43 0.52 8.35
C SER A 236 0.57 1.12 7.37
N ILE A 237 0.95 0.37 6.33
CA ILE A 237 1.90 0.80 5.29
C ILE A 237 1.16 1.18 4.02
N ARG A 238 0.12 0.40 3.67
CA ARG A 238 -0.71 0.64 2.50
C ARG A 238 -1.44 1.98 2.57
N PHE A 239 -2.02 2.33 3.72
CA PHE A 239 -2.86 3.52 3.83
C PHE A 239 -2.12 4.83 3.54
N PRO A 240 -0.94 5.12 4.12
CA PRO A 240 -0.18 6.32 3.75
C PRO A 240 0.19 6.39 2.26
N ALA A 241 0.45 5.25 1.61
CA ALA A 241 0.69 5.20 0.16
C ALA A 241 -0.58 5.53 -0.64
N GLU A 242 -1.76 5.05 -0.22
CA GLU A 242 -3.05 5.42 -0.84
C GLU A 242 -3.30 6.93 -0.75
N VAL A 243 -2.94 7.54 0.39
CA VAL A 243 -3.04 8.99 0.59
C VAL A 243 -2.08 9.74 -0.33
N LEU A 244 -0.85 9.24 -0.49
CA LEU A 244 0.13 9.82 -1.41
C LEU A 244 -0.35 9.74 -2.87
N CYS A 245 -0.83 8.58 -3.34
CA CYS A 245 -1.40 8.43 -4.67
C CYS A 245 -2.57 9.40 -4.89
N ALA A 246 -3.51 9.48 -3.94
CA ALA A 246 -4.63 10.40 -4.01
C ALA A 246 -4.18 11.88 -4.08
N SER A 247 -3.02 12.22 -3.52
CA SER A 247 -2.48 13.60 -3.52
C SER A 247 -2.05 14.11 -4.90
N PHE A 248 -1.86 13.22 -5.88
CA PHE A 248 -1.56 13.58 -7.26
C PHE A 248 -2.81 13.89 -8.08
N GLY A 249 -4.00 13.56 -7.57
CA GLY A 249 -5.27 13.97 -8.17
C GLY A 249 -5.47 15.49 -8.14
N ASN A 250 -6.21 16.01 -9.13
CA ASN A 250 -6.57 17.43 -9.20
C ASN A 250 -7.27 17.87 -7.91
N GLY A 251 -6.80 18.94 -7.27
CA GLY A 251 -7.40 19.48 -6.04
C GLY A 251 -7.07 18.72 -4.74
N ASN A 252 -6.03 17.87 -4.74
CA ASN A 252 -5.66 17.04 -3.59
C ASN A 252 -4.21 17.25 -3.08
N PHE A 253 -3.55 18.33 -3.50
CA PHE A 253 -2.16 18.59 -3.12
C PHE A 253 -1.97 18.72 -1.59
N ASP A 254 -3.02 19.09 -0.86
CA ASP A 254 -3.08 19.18 0.60
C ASP A 254 -2.89 17.83 1.30
N LEU A 255 -3.17 16.72 0.61
CA LEU A 255 -3.03 15.37 1.17
C LEU A 255 -1.58 14.88 1.23
N ARG A 256 -0.70 15.43 0.41
CA ARG A 256 0.70 14.99 0.30
C ARG A 256 1.46 15.00 1.63
N PRO A 257 1.45 16.08 2.43
CA PRO A 257 2.10 16.07 3.74
C PRO A 257 1.46 15.07 4.71
N LEU A 258 0.21 14.65 4.51
CA LEU A 258 -0.45 13.68 5.39
C LEU A 258 0.12 12.27 5.20
N ALA A 259 0.60 11.92 4.01
CA ALA A 259 1.15 10.61 3.70
C ALA A 259 2.47 10.29 4.43
N THR A 260 3.15 11.30 4.99
CA THR A 260 4.42 11.12 5.71
C THR A 260 4.23 11.05 7.23
N LEU A 261 3.00 11.30 7.71
CA LEU A 261 2.66 11.29 9.13
C LEU A 261 2.57 9.85 9.68
N PRO A 262 2.75 9.66 11.00
CA PRO A 262 2.41 8.40 11.65
C PRO A 262 0.97 7.99 11.35
N LEU A 263 0.72 6.69 11.19
CA LEU A 263 -0.58 6.15 10.74
C LEU A 263 -1.78 6.75 11.45
N GLY A 264 -1.72 6.87 12.79
CA GLY A 264 -2.83 7.41 13.57
C GLY A 264 -3.15 8.87 13.25
N GLU A 265 -2.12 9.71 13.13
CA GLU A 265 -2.30 11.11 12.73
C GLU A 265 -2.73 11.22 11.27
N CYS A 266 -2.15 10.39 10.38
CA CYS A 266 -2.53 10.33 8.97
C CYS A 266 -4.04 10.03 8.81
N LEU A 267 -4.54 8.99 9.48
CA LEU A 267 -5.96 8.62 9.49
C LEU A 267 -6.85 9.77 9.98
N ALA A 268 -6.49 10.38 11.11
CA ALA A 268 -7.27 11.45 11.72
C ALA A 268 -7.35 12.69 10.81
N ARG A 269 -6.22 13.08 10.20
CA ARG A 269 -6.16 14.21 9.27
C ARG A 269 -6.95 13.94 7.99
N VAL A 270 -6.89 12.71 7.47
CA VAL A 270 -7.72 12.30 6.31
C VAL A 270 -9.21 12.35 6.64
N LEU A 271 -9.62 11.96 7.86
CA LEU A 271 -11.00 12.10 8.31
C LEU A 271 -11.46 13.56 8.45
N CYS A 272 -10.54 14.53 8.57
CA CYS A 272 -10.84 15.96 8.53
C CYS A 272 -10.72 16.60 7.12
N SER A 273 -10.36 15.82 6.10
CA SER A 273 -9.92 16.37 4.81
C SER A 273 -11.02 17.06 3.99
N TYR A 274 -12.31 16.85 4.26
CA TYR A 274 -13.39 17.61 3.62
C TYR A 274 -13.66 18.96 4.29
N ASN A 275 -13.19 19.16 5.52
CA ASN A 275 -13.31 20.44 6.24
C ASN A 275 -12.13 21.36 5.91
N GLN A 276 -11.91 21.63 4.63
CA GLN A 276 -10.84 22.50 4.13
C GLN A 276 -11.41 23.61 3.22
N PRO A 277 -10.80 24.80 3.21
CA PRO A 277 -11.19 25.86 2.29
C PRO A 277 -10.83 25.48 0.84
N GLY A 278 -11.55 26.06 -0.13
CA GLY A 278 -11.31 25.83 -1.56
C GLY A 278 -12.09 24.66 -2.17
N GLU A 279 -11.78 24.38 -3.44
CA GLU A 279 -12.29 23.24 -4.19
C GLU A 279 -11.43 22.02 -3.90
N LEU A 280 -12.07 20.92 -3.51
CA LEU A 280 -11.40 19.67 -3.13
C LEU A 280 -11.50 18.66 -4.27
N GLY A 281 -10.40 17.94 -4.49
CA GLY A 281 -10.38 16.80 -5.40
C GLY A 281 -11.13 15.58 -4.87
N ASP A 282 -11.22 14.54 -5.71
CA ASP A 282 -11.78 13.26 -5.29
C ASP A 282 -10.89 12.61 -4.24
N ARG A 283 -11.41 12.53 -3.02
CA ARG A 283 -10.77 11.89 -1.85
C ARG A 283 -11.69 10.85 -1.20
N ILE A 284 -12.72 10.40 -1.92
CA ILE A 284 -13.77 9.52 -1.41
C ILE A 284 -13.19 8.19 -0.92
N ARG A 285 -12.32 7.60 -1.73
CA ARG A 285 -11.71 6.29 -1.44
C ARG A 285 -10.87 6.32 -0.17
N ILE A 286 -9.98 7.31 -0.01
CA ILE A 286 -9.11 7.38 1.17
C ILE A 286 -9.90 7.72 2.44
N PHE A 287 -10.95 8.54 2.32
CA PHE A 287 -11.85 8.84 3.43
C PHE A 287 -12.58 7.58 3.90
N ALA A 288 -13.19 6.84 2.96
CA ALA A 288 -13.89 5.60 3.26
C ALA A 288 -12.96 4.52 3.84
N LEU A 289 -11.70 4.46 3.40
CA LEU A 289 -10.70 3.55 3.98
C LEU A 289 -10.35 3.93 5.42
N ALA A 290 -10.17 5.23 5.72
CA ALA A 290 -9.88 5.71 7.05
C ALA A 290 -11.05 5.45 8.01
N GLU A 291 -12.26 5.73 7.55
CA GLU A 291 -13.49 5.51 8.28
C GLU A 291 -13.72 4.02 8.57
N LYS A 292 -13.64 3.18 7.53
CA LYS A 292 -13.80 1.73 7.65
C LYS A 292 -12.81 1.15 8.65
N HIS A 293 -11.55 1.60 8.64
CA HIS A 293 -10.57 1.13 9.60
C HIS A 293 -10.97 1.44 11.05
N CYS A 294 -11.45 2.65 11.31
CA CYS A 294 -11.93 3.01 12.65
C CYS A 294 -13.14 2.16 13.06
N VAL A 295 -14.07 1.90 12.15
CA VAL A 295 -15.24 1.04 12.40
C VAL A 295 -14.83 -0.40 12.68
N ASP A 296 -13.87 -0.94 11.93
CA ASP A 296 -13.34 -2.29 12.15
C ASP A 296 -12.67 -2.39 13.54
N LEU A 297 -11.92 -1.38 13.96
CA LEU A 297 -11.39 -1.30 15.33
C LEU A 297 -12.48 -1.27 16.40
N LEU A 298 -13.57 -0.51 16.19
CA LEU A 298 -14.71 -0.50 17.13
C LEU A 298 -15.37 -1.88 17.23
N LYS A 299 -15.56 -2.58 16.10
CA LYS A 299 -16.11 -3.95 16.08
C LYS A 299 -15.22 -4.96 16.79
N GLU A 300 -13.91 -4.77 16.69
CA GLU A 300 -12.90 -5.55 17.43
C GLU A 300 -12.76 -5.14 18.91
N ARG A 301 -13.59 -4.20 19.39
CA ARG A 301 -13.55 -3.64 20.76
C ARG A 301 -12.23 -2.95 21.11
N LYS A 302 -11.55 -2.37 20.11
CA LYS A 302 -10.31 -1.60 20.25
C LYS A 302 -10.58 -0.10 20.33
N GLU A 303 -11.50 0.31 21.21
CA GLU A 303 -11.91 1.71 21.37
C GLU A 303 -10.75 2.64 21.75
N ASN A 304 -9.77 2.14 22.51
CA ASN A 304 -8.57 2.90 22.89
C ASN A 304 -7.73 3.29 21.67
N ASP A 305 -7.64 2.41 20.66
CA ASP A 305 -6.89 2.71 19.43
C ASP A 305 -7.61 3.78 18.61
N VAL A 306 -8.94 3.71 18.51
CA VAL A 306 -9.75 4.75 17.85
C VAL A 306 -9.63 6.08 18.59
N THR A 307 -9.68 6.08 19.92
CA THR A 307 -9.47 7.29 20.73
C THR A 307 -8.10 7.91 20.48
N ARG A 308 -7.04 7.09 20.41
CA ARG A 308 -5.69 7.56 20.09
C ARG A 308 -5.61 8.17 18.69
N ILE A 309 -6.22 7.54 17.67
CA ILE A 309 -6.29 8.08 16.31
C ILE A 309 -6.98 9.45 16.35
N LEU A 310 -8.20 9.53 16.89
CA LEU A 310 -9.01 10.74 16.84
C LEU A 310 -8.46 11.87 17.74
N SER A 311 -7.55 11.58 18.67
CA SER A 311 -6.91 12.59 19.53
C SER A 311 -5.99 13.57 18.78
N HIS A 312 -5.60 13.23 17.55
CA HIS A 312 -4.71 14.08 16.74
C HIS A 312 -5.42 15.28 16.08
N VAL A 313 -6.75 15.35 16.11
CA VAL A 313 -7.55 16.40 15.46
C VAL A 313 -8.70 16.84 16.35
N ASN A 314 -9.27 18.00 16.06
CA ASN A 314 -10.52 18.42 16.69
C ASN A 314 -11.66 17.53 16.19
N GLN A 315 -12.33 16.86 17.12
CA GLN A 315 -13.43 15.95 16.80
C GLN A 315 -14.61 16.64 16.11
N LEU A 316 -14.87 17.93 16.39
CA LEU A 316 -15.91 18.69 15.70
C LEU A 316 -15.58 18.85 14.21
N ASP A 317 -14.29 19.00 13.85
CA ASP A 317 -13.85 19.10 12.46
C ASP A 317 -14.02 17.78 11.71
N ILE A 318 -13.96 16.64 12.41
CA ILE A 318 -14.30 15.33 11.85
C ILE A 318 -15.79 15.31 11.48
N ILE A 319 -16.67 15.76 12.39
CA ILE A 319 -18.12 15.80 12.11
C ILE A 319 -18.42 16.77 10.96
N LYS A 320 -17.79 17.96 10.93
CA LYS A 320 -17.89 18.92 9.82
C LYS A 320 -17.44 18.32 8.49
N SER A 321 -16.37 17.53 8.51
CA SER A 321 -15.86 16.81 7.34
C SER A 321 -16.83 15.71 6.89
N ILE A 322 -17.40 14.93 7.81
CA ILE A 322 -18.42 13.91 7.52
C ILE A 322 -19.67 14.51 6.86
N ILE A 323 -20.18 15.63 7.35
CA ILE A 323 -21.38 16.25 6.74
C ILE A 323 -21.12 16.89 5.37
N GLN A 324 -19.87 17.18 5.04
CA GLN A 324 -19.43 17.63 3.71
C GLN A 324 -19.06 16.46 2.78
N HIS A 325 -18.90 15.25 3.32
CA HIS A 325 -18.55 14.07 2.53
C HIS A 325 -19.72 13.62 1.63
N PRO A 326 -19.52 13.45 0.31
CA PRO A 326 -20.59 13.17 -0.65
C PRO A 326 -21.18 11.76 -0.59
N HIS A 327 -20.65 10.85 0.23
CA HIS A 327 -21.19 9.50 0.38
C HIS A 327 -21.67 9.21 1.80
N GLY A 328 -22.37 8.10 1.95
CA GLY A 328 -22.82 7.64 3.26
C GLY A 328 -21.63 7.29 4.16
N PHE A 329 -21.81 7.52 5.45
CA PHE A 329 -20.86 7.18 6.50
C PHE A 329 -21.47 6.11 7.44
N TYR A 330 -20.64 5.49 8.26
CA TYR A 330 -21.00 4.55 9.31
C TYR A 330 -21.40 5.31 10.59
N SER A 331 -22.66 5.16 11.04
CA SER A 331 -23.18 5.85 12.24
C SER A 331 -22.39 5.54 13.52
N ASP A 332 -21.69 4.40 13.55
CA ASP A 332 -20.89 3.94 14.69
C ASP A 332 -19.77 4.94 15.02
N ILE A 333 -19.10 5.52 14.02
CA ILE A 333 -18.00 6.45 14.27
C ILE A 333 -18.50 7.78 14.85
N VAL A 334 -19.62 8.30 14.35
CA VAL A 334 -20.23 9.52 14.86
C VAL A 334 -20.71 9.29 16.29
N SER A 335 -21.41 8.17 16.54
CA SER A 335 -21.87 7.79 17.87
C SER A 335 -20.71 7.67 18.87
N PHE A 336 -19.58 7.10 18.43
CA PHE A 336 -18.36 6.99 19.23
C PHE A 336 -17.67 8.33 19.51
N ILE A 337 -17.64 9.26 18.54
CA ILE A 337 -17.04 10.59 18.71
C ILE A 337 -17.84 11.42 19.72
N VAL A 338 -19.17 11.43 19.56
CA VAL A 338 -20.04 12.36 20.29
C VAL A 338 -20.25 11.89 21.73
N LYS A 339 -20.37 10.57 21.96
CA LYS A 339 -20.70 9.96 23.26
C LYS A 339 -21.82 10.75 23.96
N ASP A 340 -21.52 11.33 25.13
CA ASP A 340 -22.46 12.09 25.95
C ASP A 340 -22.51 13.59 25.60
N ARG A 341 -21.70 14.06 24.65
CA ARG A 341 -21.59 15.47 24.24
C ARG A 341 -22.43 15.81 23.02
N LYS A 342 -23.51 15.07 22.75
CA LYS A 342 -24.32 15.22 21.53
C LYS A 342 -24.79 16.65 21.28
N HIS A 343 -25.30 17.33 22.31
CA HIS A 343 -25.83 18.69 22.18
C HIS A 343 -24.73 19.73 21.94
N GLU A 344 -23.53 19.55 22.50
CA GLU A 344 -22.36 20.39 22.21
C GLU A 344 -21.97 20.32 20.73
N PHE A 345 -21.87 19.11 20.17
CA PHE A 345 -21.61 18.91 18.75
C PHE A 345 -22.77 19.44 17.89
N LEU A 346 -24.01 19.25 18.31
CA LEU A 346 -25.18 19.75 17.60
C LEU A 346 -25.16 21.28 17.50
N ALA A 347 -24.85 21.98 18.59
CA ALA A 347 -24.68 23.43 18.59
C ALA A 347 -23.56 23.87 17.63
N GLY A 348 -22.40 23.20 17.68
CA GLY A 348 -21.27 23.49 16.79
C GLY A 348 -21.59 23.26 15.30
N ILE A 349 -22.35 22.22 14.98
CA ILE A 349 -22.82 21.95 13.60
C ILE A 349 -23.90 22.95 13.18
N ASN A 350 -24.81 23.31 14.07
CA ASN A 350 -25.84 24.31 13.80
C ASN A 350 -25.25 25.67 13.46
N GLU A 351 -24.18 26.09 14.15
CA GLU A 351 -23.44 27.31 13.81
C GLU A 351 -22.70 27.17 12.48
N PHE A 352 -22.00 26.05 12.27
CA PHE A 352 -21.28 25.79 11.03
C PHE A 352 -22.16 25.84 9.78
N VAL A 353 -23.40 25.36 9.85
CA VAL A 353 -24.37 25.39 8.73
C VAL A 353 -24.77 26.83 8.35
N LYS A 354 -24.67 27.80 9.27
CA LYS A 354 -24.89 29.22 8.95
C LYS A 354 -23.75 29.83 8.15
N GLU A 355 -22.52 29.43 8.47
CA GLU A 355 -21.30 30.04 7.95
C GLU A 355 -20.81 29.40 6.65
N VAL A 356 -20.96 28.08 6.52
CA VAL A 356 -20.42 27.32 5.39
C VAL A 356 -21.25 27.55 4.11
N ASP A 357 -20.58 27.49 2.97
CA ASP A 357 -21.27 27.35 1.69
C ASP A 357 -22.15 26.08 1.70
N GLN A 358 -23.46 26.28 1.66
CA GLN A 358 -24.47 25.22 1.68
C GLN A 358 -24.39 24.26 0.48
N SER A 359 -23.65 24.62 -0.58
CA SER A 359 -23.35 23.72 -1.69
C SER A 359 -22.40 22.58 -1.30
N LYS A 360 -21.53 22.80 -0.30
CA LYS A 360 -20.57 21.82 0.22
C LYS A 360 -21.19 20.79 1.17
N LEU A 361 -22.33 21.14 1.77
CA LEU A 361 -23.04 20.26 2.68
C LEU A 361 -23.75 19.16 1.89
N HIS A 362 -23.51 17.91 2.28
CA HIS A 362 -24.17 16.76 1.68
C HIS A 362 -25.45 16.40 2.46
N PRO A 363 -26.65 16.48 1.85
CA PRO A 363 -27.91 16.36 2.59
C PRO A 363 -28.07 15.05 3.35
N VAL A 364 -27.63 13.92 2.76
CA VAL A 364 -27.75 12.60 3.40
C VAL A 364 -26.78 12.45 4.57
N SER A 365 -25.59 13.03 4.47
CA SER A 365 -24.58 12.94 5.53
C SER A 365 -25.00 13.84 6.71
N LEU A 366 -25.43 15.07 6.42
CA LEU A 366 -25.93 15.98 7.46
C LEU A 366 -27.16 15.41 8.17
N SER A 367 -28.12 14.84 7.44
CA SER A 367 -29.34 14.31 8.05
C SER A 367 -29.08 13.13 8.98
N ARG A 368 -28.17 12.22 8.61
CA ARG A 368 -27.76 11.11 9.48
C ARG A 368 -27.00 11.58 10.71
N VAL A 369 -26.12 12.58 10.58
CA VAL A 369 -25.43 13.17 11.73
C VAL A 369 -26.46 13.83 12.66
N PHE A 370 -27.41 14.58 12.10
CA PHE A 370 -28.51 15.19 12.85
C PHE A 370 -29.30 14.15 13.65
N LEU A 371 -29.67 13.01 13.06
CA LEU A 371 -30.38 11.94 13.77
C LEU A 371 -29.61 11.40 14.98
N VAL A 372 -28.29 11.26 14.88
CA VAL A 372 -27.46 10.77 15.99
C VAL A 372 -27.39 11.80 17.13
N LEU A 373 -27.30 13.09 16.78
CA LEU A 373 -27.08 14.20 17.69
C LEU A 373 -28.36 14.73 18.35
N ALA A 374 -29.50 14.72 17.65
CA ALA A 374 -30.75 15.30 18.11
C ALA A 374 -31.61 14.36 18.97
N SER A 375 -31.07 13.20 19.38
CA SER A 375 -31.74 12.26 20.27
C SER A 375 -30.90 12.01 21.54
N PRO A 376 -31.40 12.39 22.74
CA PRO A 376 -32.69 13.05 22.99
C PRO A 376 -32.74 14.49 22.45
N PRO A 377 -33.94 15.07 22.22
CA PRO A 377 -34.06 16.42 21.68
C PRO A 377 -33.44 17.49 22.58
N PRO A 378 -32.70 18.48 22.03
CA PRO A 378 -32.19 19.59 22.83
C PRO A 378 -33.31 20.54 23.25
N THR A 379 -33.13 21.23 24.38
CA THR A 379 -34.13 22.13 24.98
C THR A 379 -33.68 23.60 25.02
N ASP A 380 -32.41 23.82 24.71
CA ASP A 380 -31.66 25.07 24.85
C ASP A 380 -31.00 25.52 23.54
N ILE A 381 -31.01 24.68 22.50
CA ILE A 381 -30.41 24.99 21.19
C ILE A 381 -31.51 25.25 20.17
N ASP A 382 -31.49 26.42 19.54
CA ASP A 382 -32.37 26.73 18.41
C ASP A 382 -31.82 26.13 17.10
N LEU A 383 -32.47 25.05 16.63
CA LEU A 383 -32.10 24.32 15.42
C LEU A 383 -32.68 24.92 14.12
N SER A 384 -33.19 26.15 14.15
CA SER A 384 -33.71 26.88 12.98
C SER A 384 -32.84 26.75 11.72
N PRO A 385 -31.50 26.99 11.76
CA PRO A 385 -30.64 26.88 10.58
C PRO A 385 -30.62 25.47 9.97
N LEU A 386 -30.50 24.44 10.82
CA LEU A 386 -30.49 23.04 10.39
C LEU A 386 -31.83 22.62 9.79
N ILE A 387 -32.94 23.01 10.43
CA ILE A 387 -34.29 22.73 9.93
C ILE A 387 -34.49 23.39 8.56
N ASN A 388 -34.14 24.68 8.44
CA ASN A 388 -34.24 25.42 7.18
C ASN A 388 -33.43 24.75 6.06
N TYR A 389 -32.18 24.33 6.34
CA TYR A 389 -31.36 23.62 5.35
C TYR A 389 -32.00 22.29 4.92
N LEU A 390 -32.46 21.46 5.88
CA LEU A 390 -33.07 20.16 5.58
C LEU A 390 -34.37 20.30 4.78
N VAL A 391 -35.17 21.33 5.08
CA VAL A 391 -36.38 21.67 4.31
C VAL A 391 -36.05 22.04 2.87
N ARG A 392 -35.06 22.92 2.66
CA ARG A 392 -34.66 23.36 1.31
C ARG A 392 -34.09 22.23 0.45
N ARG A 393 -33.44 21.24 1.06
CA ARG A 393 -32.80 20.11 0.37
C ARG A 393 -33.64 18.83 0.35
N ARG A 394 -34.91 18.90 0.74
CA ARG A 394 -35.81 17.75 0.90
C ARG A 394 -35.92 16.86 -0.34
N THR A 395 -35.90 17.44 -1.54
CA THR A 395 -35.98 16.69 -2.82
C THR A 395 -34.87 15.63 -2.96
N TYR A 396 -33.72 15.84 -2.31
CA TYR A 396 -32.61 14.88 -2.33
C TYR A 396 -32.78 13.75 -1.30
N LEU A 397 -33.44 14.03 -0.17
CA LEU A 397 -33.67 13.07 0.92
C LEU A 397 -34.75 12.03 0.56
N ILE A 398 -35.75 12.44 -0.23
CA ILE A 398 -36.85 11.61 -0.74
C ILE A 398 -36.31 10.34 -1.45
N ARG A 399 -35.16 10.43 -2.12
CA ARG A 399 -34.55 9.31 -2.85
C ARG A 399 -34.06 8.16 -1.95
N ARG A 400 -34.03 8.34 -0.62
CA ARG A 400 -33.62 7.30 0.36
C ARG A 400 -34.71 7.14 1.44
N VAL A 401 -35.73 6.40 1.04
CA VAL A 401 -37.04 6.15 1.68
C VAL A 401 -37.02 5.91 3.20
N THR A 402 -35.98 5.28 3.78
CA THR A 402 -36.00 4.91 5.21
C THR A 402 -35.60 6.02 6.19
N SER A 403 -35.06 7.15 5.72
CA SER A 403 -34.53 8.19 6.61
C SER A 403 -35.49 9.36 6.87
N GLU A 404 -36.44 9.63 5.98
CA GLU A 404 -37.27 10.83 6.03
C GLU A 404 -38.26 10.81 7.21
N THR A 405 -38.94 9.69 7.46
CA THR A 405 -39.88 9.54 8.58
C THR A 405 -39.17 9.71 9.93
N ILE A 406 -37.97 9.15 10.07
CA ILE A 406 -37.20 9.24 11.31
C ILE A 406 -36.73 10.68 11.54
N ILE A 407 -36.26 11.37 10.48
CA ILE A 407 -35.88 12.78 10.57
C ILE A 407 -37.09 13.63 10.96
N SER A 408 -38.23 13.38 10.32
CA SER A 408 -39.46 14.15 10.55
C SER A 408 -39.97 13.97 11.99
N LYS A 409 -40.00 12.72 12.48
CA LYS A 409 -40.30 12.40 13.88
C LYS A 409 -39.33 13.08 14.85
N THR A 410 -38.03 13.09 14.52
CA THR A 410 -37.00 13.73 15.35
C THR A 410 -37.19 15.25 15.42
N ILE A 411 -37.46 15.90 14.29
CA ILE A 411 -37.73 17.35 14.25
C ILE A 411 -39.03 17.67 15.00
N ILE A 412 -40.11 16.90 14.80
CA ILE A 412 -41.38 17.09 15.52
C ILE A 412 -41.19 16.93 17.03
N SER A 413 -40.46 15.90 17.46
CA SER A 413 -40.11 15.69 18.87
C SER A 413 -39.32 16.87 19.44
N TYR A 414 -38.36 17.41 18.68
CA TYR A 414 -37.67 18.65 19.04
C TYR A 414 -38.61 19.85 19.14
N LEU A 415 -39.48 20.10 18.15
CA LEU A 415 -40.41 21.23 18.16
C LEU A 415 -41.36 21.18 19.36
N ASN A 416 -41.83 19.98 19.72
CA ASN A 416 -42.64 19.74 20.92
C ASN A 416 -41.88 20.06 22.20
N THR A 417 -40.60 19.67 22.29
CA THR A 417 -39.79 19.81 23.51
C THR A 417 -39.22 21.22 23.69
N PHE A 418 -38.69 21.80 22.62
CA PHE A 418 -38.11 23.15 22.61
C PHE A 418 -39.19 24.23 22.71
N GLY A 419 -40.35 23.98 22.11
CA GLY A 419 -41.47 24.91 22.01
C GLY A 419 -41.39 25.76 20.75
N VAL A 420 -42.42 25.67 19.89
CA VAL A 420 -42.47 26.39 18.60
C VAL A 420 -42.41 27.92 18.73
N SER A 421 -42.83 28.47 19.86
CA SER A 421 -42.77 29.90 20.15
C SER A 421 -41.35 30.42 20.42
N ARG A 422 -40.39 29.53 20.70
CA ARG A 422 -38.99 29.89 21.01
C ARG A 422 -38.07 29.87 19.79
N ILE A 423 -38.57 29.43 18.64
CA ILE A 423 -37.82 29.27 17.39
C ILE A 423 -37.58 30.63 16.76
N SER A 424 -36.33 30.96 16.41
CA SER A 424 -36.00 32.23 15.76
C SER A 424 -36.53 32.33 14.32
N ASP A 425 -36.46 31.24 13.54
CA ASP A 425 -36.99 31.17 12.17
C ASP A 425 -38.31 30.38 12.14
N SER A 426 -39.40 31.06 12.48
CA SER A 426 -40.74 30.46 12.45
C SER A 426 -41.16 30.02 11.03
N ASP A 427 -40.61 30.63 9.97
CA ASP A 427 -40.97 30.30 8.60
C ASP A 427 -40.40 28.95 8.16
N ALA A 428 -39.15 28.66 8.55
CA ALA A 428 -38.55 27.34 8.33
C ALA A 428 -39.34 26.23 9.03
N ALA A 429 -39.75 26.46 10.28
CA ALA A 429 -40.59 25.52 11.04
C ALA A 429 -41.97 25.35 10.39
N ARG A 430 -42.62 26.45 9.98
CA ARG A 430 -43.91 26.43 9.26
C ARG A 430 -43.82 25.64 7.97
N GLN A 431 -42.77 25.88 7.17
CA GLN A 431 -42.54 25.18 5.92
C GLN A 431 -42.33 23.69 6.16
N PHE A 432 -41.49 23.32 7.14
CA PHE A 432 -41.30 21.93 7.52
C PHE A 432 -42.62 21.22 7.88
N LEU A 433 -43.42 21.84 8.76
CA LEU A 433 -44.69 21.27 9.23
C LEU A 433 -45.71 21.11 8.10
N ARG A 434 -45.81 22.09 7.19
CA ARG A 434 -46.68 21.98 6.01
C ARG A 434 -46.31 20.78 5.14
N ILE A 435 -45.02 20.57 4.91
CA ILE A 435 -44.61 19.44 4.07
C ILE A 435 -44.85 18.10 4.80
N CYS A 436 -44.82 18.05 6.13
CA CYS A 436 -45.23 16.84 6.88
C CYS A 436 -46.71 16.47 6.69
N LEU A 437 -47.55 17.43 6.30
CA LEU A 437 -48.99 17.24 6.07
C LEU A 437 -49.33 16.82 4.63
N GLU A 438 -48.36 16.87 3.70
CA GLU A 438 -48.60 16.51 2.30
C GLU A 438 -48.88 15.00 2.16
N PRO A 439 -50.07 14.61 1.64
CA PRO A 439 -50.51 13.21 1.67
C PRO A 439 -49.77 12.30 0.67
N ASN A 440 -49.19 12.85 -0.40
CA ASN A 440 -48.64 12.10 -1.53
C ASN A 440 -47.26 12.60 -1.97
N LEU A 441 -46.23 12.37 -1.16
CA LEU A 441 -44.86 12.48 -1.65
C LEU A 441 -44.55 11.19 -2.42
N ARG A 442 -44.60 11.27 -3.74
CA ARG A 442 -44.15 10.18 -4.63
C ARG A 442 -42.66 10.33 -4.89
N ASP A 443 -41.90 9.25 -4.76
CA ASP A 443 -40.52 9.22 -5.25
C ASP A 443 -40.49 9.33 -6.79
N ILE A 444 -39.30 9.57 -7.37
CA ILE A 444 -39.04 9.53 -8.83
C ILE A 444 -39.43 8.18 -9.47
N TYR A 445 -39.62 7.13 -8.68
CA TYR A 445 -40.11 5.82 -9.13
C TYR A 445 -41.63 5.65 -9.00
N ALA A 446 -42.37 6.71 -8.65
CA ALA A 446 -43.81 6.68 -8.40
C ALA A 446 -44.27 5.69 -7.31
N LEU A 447 -43.35 5.23 -6.47
CA LEU A 447 -43.64 4.51 -5.23
C LEU A 447 -44.10 5.52 -4.17
N ASP A 448 -45.18 5.19 -3.45
CA ASP A 448 -45.61 5.98 -2.31
C ASP A 448 -44.58 5.83 -1.18
N LEU A 449 -43.91 6.92 -0.82
CA LEU A 449 -42.84 6.95 0.19
C LEU A 449 -43.30 6.45 1.57
N TRP A 450 -44.61 6.44 1.81
CA TRP A 450 -45.24 6.07 3.07
C TRP A 450 -45.74 4.61 3.11
N GLU A 451 -45.67 3.85 2.01
CA GLU A 451 -46.15 2.45 1.99
C GLU A 451 -45.24 1.49 2.79
N LEU A 452 -44.00 1.89 3.10
CA LEU A 452 -43.04 1.08 3.87
C LEU A 452 -43.08 1.32 5.38
N ASP A 453 -43.75 2.38 5.84
CA ASP A 453 -43.89 2.71 7.26
C ASP A 453 -45.29 2.34 7.78
N ASN A 454 -45.39 2.03 9.09
CA ASN A 454 -46.67 1.79 9.74
C ASN A 454 -47.58 3.01 9.53
N THR A 455 -48.71 2.83 8.82
CA THR A 455 -49.67 3.90 8.50
C THR A 455 -50.14 4.66 9.75
N GLU A 456 -50.16 4.00 10.91
CA GLU A 456 -50.47 4.64 12.19
C GLU A 456 -49.44 5.68 12.63
N ASP A 457 -48.15 5.39 12.46
CA ASP A 457 -47.05 6.28 12.85
C ASP A 457 -47.03 7.55 12.00
N VAL A 458 -47.30 7.40 10.70
CA VAL A 458 -47.39 8.53 9.76
C VAL A 458 -48.59 9.41 10.12
N ASN A 459 -49.74 8.80 10.42
CA ASN A 459 -50.93 9.54 10.83
C ASN A 459 -50.75 10.24 12.20
N ARG A 460 -50.04 9.61 13.14
CA ARG A 460 -49.65 10.24 14.41
C ARG A 460 -48.76 11.46 14.16
N MET A 461 -47.71 11.30 13.36
CA MET A 461 -46.80 12.37 12.99
C MET A 461 -47.52 13.54 12.31
N ARG A 462 -48.46 13.27 11.39
CA ARG A 462 -49.29 14.31 10.73
C ARG A 462 -50.17 15.07 11.73
N ARG A 463 -50.79 14.37 12.69
CA ARG A 463 -51.60 15.02 13.74
C ARG A 463 -50.75 15.95 14.60
N GLU A 464 -49.58 15.48 15.04
CA GLU A 464 -48.65 16.29 15.81
C GLU A 464 -48.15 17.52 15.01
N ALA A 465 -47.83 17.32 13.73
CA ALA A 465 -47.42 18.41 12.85
C ALA A 465 -48.53 19.46 12.67
N GLN A 466 -49.80 19.03 12.53
CA GLN A 466 -50.95 19.92 12.44
C GLN A 466 -51.12 20.73 13.72
N THR A 467 -51.05 20.08 14.89
CA THR A 467 -51.16 20.77 16.19
C THR A 467 -50.06 21.82 16.38
N LEU A 468 -48.81 21.49 16.02
CA LEU A 468 -47.70 22.44 16.09
C LEU A 468 -47.89 23.61 15.11
N LEU A 469 -48.42 23.35 13.92
CA LEU A 469 -48.68 24.38 12.92
C LEU A 469 -49.79 25.34 13.37
N ASP A 470 -50.87 24.82 13.95
CA ASP A 470 -51.95 25.64 14.49
C ASP A 470 -51.47 26.51 15.67
N THR A 471 -50.56 25.96 16.49
CA THR A 471 -49.92 26.71 17.59
C THR A 471 -49.05 27.84 17.04
N LEU A 472 -48.26 27.57 16.01
CA LEU A 472 -47.38 28.55 15.36
C LEU A 472 -48.17 29.67 14.64
N ASP A 473 -49.32 29.34 14.05
CA ASP A 473 -50.20 30.29 13.35
C ASP A 473 -51.14 31.04 14.32
N GLY A 474 -50.99 30.83 15.64
CA GLY A 474 -51.80 31.49 16.67
C GLY A 474 -53.28 31.09 16.65
N ARG A 475 -53.61 29.97 16.03
CA ARG A 475 -54.98 29.45 15.92
C ARG A 475 -55.41 28.68 17.18
N THR A 476 -54.46 28.28 18.01
CA THR A 476 -54.74 27.60 19.27
C THR A 476 -55.08 28.62 20.37
N THR A 477 -56.37 28.76 20.63
CA THR A 477 -56.91 29.41 21.82
C THR A 477 -57.16 28.33 22.90
N THR A 478 -56.33 28.31 23.94
CA THR A 478 -56.60 27.69 25.27
C THR A 478 -56.53 26.14 25.36
N PRO A 479 -56.02 25.56 26.47
CA PRO A 479 -55.87 24.10 26.61
C PRO A 479 -57.22 23.41 26.91
N LEU A 480 -57.43 22.22 26.34
CA LEU A 480 -58.44 21.29 26.87
C LEU A 480 -58.05 20.86 28.30
N PRO A 481 -58.99 20.84 29.27
CA PRO A 481 -58.72 20.37 30.63
C PRO A 481 -58.46 18.85 30.64
N PRO A 482 -57.82 18.31 31.69
CA PRO A 482 -57.54 16.89 31.80
C PRO A 482 -58.86 16.12 31.84
N ALA A 483 -58.97 15.08 31.02
CA ALA A 483 -60.10 14.17 31.04
C ALA A 483 -60.17 13.50 32.42
N GLU A 484 -61.20 13.85 33.19
CA GLU A 484 -61.57 13.20 34.42
C GLU A 484 -61.93 11.73 34.19
N ASP A 485 -61.54 10.93 35.18
CA ASP A 485 -61.81 9.51 35.34
C ASP A 485 -63.27 9.15 35.16
N HIS A 486 -63.56 8.27 34.21
CA HIS A 486 -64.76 7.45 34.23
C HIS A 486 -64.42 5.97 33.97
N HIS A 487 -64.29 5.23 35.07
CA HIS A 487 -64.76 3.85 35.17
C HIS A 487 -66.29 3.83 34.99
N PRO A 488 -66.88 2.78 34.36
CA PRO A 488 -67.15 1.55 35.11
C PRO A 488 -67.12 0.20 34.31
N ALA A 489 -67.02 -0.89 35.09
CA ALA A 489 -67.61 -2.25 34.98
C ALA A 489 -67.58 -3.01 33.61
N SER A 490 -66.94 -4.20 33.55
CA SER A 490 -67.55 -5.55 33.71
C SER A 490 -68.75 -5.76 32.77
N ASP A 491 -68.87 -6.74 31.87
CA ASP A 491 -68.35 -8.10 31.69
C ASP A 491 -68.82 -8.47 30.25
N SER A 492 -68.10 -9.13 29.35
CA SER A 492 -67.90 -10.59 29.28
C SER A 492 -67.80 -10.95 27.78
N ASN A 493 -66.73 -11.63 27.36
CA ASN A 493 -66.81 -12.80 26.48
C ASN A 493 -65.44 -13.44 26.28
N THR A 494 -65.17 -14.34 27.22
CA THR A 494 -64.37 -15.55 27.09
C THR A 494 -64.66 -16.35 25.81
N ARG A 495 -63.60 -16.69 25.03
CA ARG A 495 -63.17 -18.07 24.70
C ARG A 495 -62.22 -18.06 23.50
N TYR A 496 -60.95 -18.36 23.74
CA TYR A 496 -60.20 -19.50 23.19
C TYR A 496 -58.70 -19.29 23.42
N SER A 497 -58.21 -19.74 24.58
CA SER A 497 -56.79 -19.99 24.83
C SER A 497 -56.66 -20.91 26.04
N ARG A 498 -56.85 -22.23 25.81
CA ARG A 498 -56.36 -23.29 26.71
C ARG A 498 -56.33 -24.65 26.00
N ALA A 499 -55.28 -24.87 25.22
CA ALA A 499 -54.69 -26.15 24.80
C ALA A 499 -53.53 -25.74 23.86
N LEU A 500 -52.25 -26.03 24.03
CA LEU A 500 -51.59 -27.15 24.69
C LEU A 500 -50.35 -26.64 25.44
N SER A 501 -50.18 -27.14 26.67
CA SER A 501 -48.86 -27.40 27.23
C SER A 501 -48.69 -28.91 27.30
N GLN A 502 -47.47 -29.38 27.03
CA GLN A 502 -46.86 -30.68 27.34
C GLN A 502 -46.38 -31.48 26.13
N THR A 503 -45.16 -32.03 26.29
CA THR A 503 -44.29 -32.81 25.39
C THR A 503 -43.63 -31.97 24.27
N LEU A 504 -42.32 -31.88 24.09
CA LEU A 504 -41.25 -32.88 24.26
C LEU A 504 -39.92 -32.26 24.77
N SER A 505 -39.24 -33.10 25.54
CA SER A 505 -37.86 -33.07 26.01
C SER A 505 -36.82 -33.45 24.93
N LEU A 506 -35.73 -32.66 24.86
CA LEU A 506 -34.28 -32.97 24.66
C LEU A 506 -33.83 -34.20 23.83
N PRO A 507 -32.73 -34.10 23.05
CA PRO A 507 -31.36 -34.04 23.61
C PRO A 507 -30.45 -32.99 22.93
N SER A 508 -29.70 -32.17 23.66
CA SER A 508 -28.37 -32.43 24.26
C SER A 508 -27.33 -32.91 23.24
N SER A 509 -26.73 -31.98 22.50
CA SER A 509 -25.44 -32.19 21.83
C SER A 509 -24.33 -31.45 22.60
N ARG A 510 -23.34 -32.24 23.03
CA ARG A 510 -22.11 -31.84 23.72
C ARG A 510 -21.23 -30.90 22.87
N PRO A 511 -20.39 -30.07 23.51
CA PRO A 511 -19.33 -29.35 22.83
C PRO A 511 -18.12 -30.29 22.60
N PRO A 512 -17.38 -30.17 21.48
CA PRO A 512 -16.14 -30.90 21.33
C PRO A 512 -15.03 -30.25 22.15
N SER A 513 -14.37 -31.11 22.91
CA SER A 513 -13.15 -30.92 23.67
C SER A 513 -11.99 -30.38 22.83
N ARG A 514 -11.27 -29.43 23.43
CA ARG A 514 -9.89 -29.10 23.08
C ARG A 514 -8.98 -30.28 23.44
N THR A 515 -8.10 -30.66 22.52
CA THR A 515 -6.79 -31.26 22.81
C THR A 515 -5.71 -30.55 21.99
N PRO A 516 -4.50 -30.39 22.54
CA PRO A 516 -3.40 -29.69 21.89
C PRO A 516 -2.63 -30.64 20.96
N LEU A 517 -2.13 -30.13 19.84
CA LEU A 517 -1.09 -30.79 19.06
C LEU A 517 0.00 -29.79 18.70
N SER A 518 1.18 -30.10 19.22
CA SER A 518 2.49 -29.63 18.86
C SER A 518 2.84 -29.95 17.40
N SER A 519 3.69 -29.09 16.81
CA SER A 519 4.78 -29.40 15.88
C SER A 519 4.49 -30.27 14.63
N ILE A 520 4.71 -29.70 13.44
CA ILE A 520 5.76 -30.08 12.46
C ILE A 520 5.46 -29.39 11.11
N LEU A 521 6.53 -28.83 10.52
CA LEU A 521 6.70 -28.08 9.26
C LEU A 521 6.28 -26.60 9.25
#